data_AF-A0A842IBI1-F1
#
_entry.id   AF-A0A842IBI1-F1
#
_cell.length_a   1.000
_cell.length_b   1.000
_cell.length_c   1.000
_cell.angle_alpha   90.00
_cell.angle_beta   90.00
_cell.angle_gamma   90.00
#
_symmetry.space_group_name_H-M   'P 1'
#
loop_
_entity.id
_entity.type
_entity.pdbx_description
1 polymer ?
#
loop_
_entity_poly.entity_id
_entity_poly.type
_entity_poly.pdbx_seq_one_letter_code
_entity_poly.pdbx_strand_id
1 'polypeptide(L)'
;MRAFPAILAFVLMLWGAVAQAGSDRQALVIGMAKYQQEGLALENTVNDAKLIAGSLQGIGFDVTLLVDSPLAELQAKLAEFSFKSETADLALIYFAGHGIEVQGENFLVPVDAKVGSNRDVQAQSVSLKQFLASVDRARKMRIVILDACRNNPFGDGLEPVAQAEEPATDEATRSSAGGGMAAPSPDRGTLVAFAARDGAVAFDGNGGNSPFATALADRMKQPGLEISLMFRQVRDMVLKETGNFQEPHTYGSLPGEPFFLAGTDGAGTQIAAEDVQLAWAEVPPGQEEQFKRLADDGDTRSMIALGRMWLNPQDQKRYNPQAAIGQLERAANAGEPEAMFELARILELGLGTEKDTARALELYKKAADQNFGDALNNLGFFYARGDYGLPQDVPTAISYFERAANVRHREAMYNYAAMINAGQVPGKGPADAANYLYDAIRAGSKRVFDLVSQRPDVFSADTRKALQAKLAEYDFYAGTIDGDFGEGTQKAIRLAYGISG
;
A
#
# COMPACT_ATOMS: atom_id res chain seq x y z
N MET A 1 -40.87 67.45 13.26
CA MET A 1 -40.32 67.65 11.91
C MET A 1 -39.15 66.70 11.71
N ARG A 2 -39.11 66.09 10.52
CA ARG A 2 -38.10 65.18 9.94
C ARG A 2 -36.65 65.44 10.38
N ALA A 3 -35.88 64.37 10.61
CA ALA A 3 -34.70 64.01 9.79
C ALA A 3 -34.00 62.74 10.33
N PHE A 4 -33.90 61.71 9.48
CA PHE A 4 -32.82 60.70 9.52
C PHE A 4 -31.49 61.39 9.15
N PRO A 5 -30.31 60.88 9.57
CA PRO A 5 -29.57 60.00 8.64
C PRO A 5 -28.66 58.89 9.23
N ALA A 6 -28.42 57.90 8.34
CA ALA A 6 -27.21 57.09 8.09
C ALA A 6 -26.58 56.27 9.24
N ILE A 7 -26.68 54.94 9.29
CA ILE A 7 -26.04 53.90 8.45
C ILE A 7 -24.54 54.12 8.23
N LEU A 8 -23.71 53.44 9.03
CA LEU A 8 -22.47 52.81 8.58
C LEU A 8 -22.13 51.62 9.51
N ALA A 9 -22.72 50.45 9.23
CA ALA A 9 -22.29 49.20 9.85
C ALA A 9 -21.16 48.63 9.00
N PHE A 10 -19.94 48.69 9.52
CA PHE A 10 -18.74 48.10 8.91
C PHE A 10 -18.78 46.59 9.15
N VAL A 11 -19.31 45.83 8.19
CA VAL A 11 -19.22 44.37 8.19
C VAL A 11 -17.83 44.00 7.69
N LEU A 12 -16.93 43.72 8.63
CA LEU A 12 -15.67 43.03 8.37
C LEU A 12 -16.00 41.58 7.99
N MET A 13 -16.14 41.29 6.70
CA MET A 13 -16.06 39.93 6.18
C MET A 13 -14.60 39.46 6.28
N LEU A 14 -14.29 38.76 7.36
CA LEU A 14 -13.13 37.87 7.42
C LEU A 14 -13.42 36.67 6.52
N TRP A 15 -12.97 36.73 5.26
CA TRP A 15 -12.77 35.53 4.46
C TRP A 15 -11.58 34.77 5.05
N GLY A 16 -11.87 33.86 5.98
CA GLY A 16 -10.95 32.78 6.28
C GLY A 16 -10.86 31.89 5.04
N ALA A 17 -9.67 31.80 4.46
CA ALA A 17 -9.36 30.70 3.55
C ALA A 17 -9.52 29.40 4.34
N VAL A 18 -10.64 28.72 4.14
CA VAL A 18 -10.80 27.34 4.61
C VAL A 18 -9.80 26.53 3.80
N ALA A 19 -8.70 26.11 4.44
CA ALA A 19 -7.83 25.10 3.86
C ALA A 19 -8.70 23.90 3.52
N GLN A 20 -8.81 23.59 2.23
CA GLN A 20 -9.57 22.45 1.74
C GLN A 20 -8.87 21.20 2.29
N ALA A 21 -9.46 20.55 3.29
CA ALA A 21 -8.96 19.27 3.77
C ALA A 21 -8.94 18.31 2.57
N GLY A 22 -7.75 17.79 2.23
CA GLY A 22 -7.61 16.80 1.18
C GLY A 22 -8.48 15.60 1.49
N SER A 23 -9.15 15.03 0.49
CA SER A 23 -9.91 13.79 0.67
C SER A 23 -8.97 12.69 1.18
N ASP A 24 -9.40 11.96 2.21
CA ASP A 24 -8.71 10.76 2.73
C ASP A 24 -8.49 9.68 1.65
N ARG A 25 -9.20 9.78 0.51
CA ARG A 25 -9.15 8.85 -0.61
C ARG A 25 -8.80 9.62 -1.88
N GLN A 26 -7.59 9.42 -2.38
CA GLN A 26 -7.07 10.06 -3.59
C GLN A 26 -6.93 9.01 -4.70
N ALA A 27 -7.33 9.36 -5.91
CA ALA A 27 -7.09 8.52 -7.08
C ALA A 27 -6.62 9.31 -8.30
N LEU A 28 -5.63 8.76 -8.99
CA LEU A 28 -5.19 9.20 -10.31
C LEU A 28 -5.56 8.13 -11.33
N VAL A 29 -6.45 8.46 -12.25
CA VAL A 29 -6.98 7.54 -13.26
C VAL A 29 -6.53 8.02 -14.62
N ILE A 30 -5.90 7.13 -15.39
CA ILE A 30 -5.17 7.49 -16.60
C ILE A 30 -5.63 6.57 -17.73
N GLY A 31 -6.08 7.15 -18.85
CA GLY A 31 -6.47 6.42 -20.05
C GLY A 31 -5.73 6.95 -21.28
N MET A 32 -5.00 6.07 -21.97
CA MET A 32 -4.20 6.42 -23.15
C MET A 32 -4.65 5.59 -24.35
N ALA A 33 -5.23 6.24 -25.36
CA ALA A 33 -5.75 5.62 -26.58
C ALA A 33 -5.16 6.21 -27.87
N LYS A 34 -4.97 7.53 -27.95
CA LYS A 34 -4.62 8.22 -29.19
C LYS A 34 -3.11 8.39 -29.39
N TYR A 35 -2.40 7.28 -29.49
CA TYR A 35 -0.96 7.29 -29.74
C TYR A 35 -0.62 7.94 -31.09
N GLN A 36 0.41 8.79 -31.10
CA GLN A 36 0.85 9.49 -32.31
C GLN A 36 1.48 8.57 -33.37
N GLN A 37 2.05 7.44 -32.92
CA GLN A 37 2.67 6.46 -33.79
C GLN A 37 1.61 5.51 -34.37
N GLU A 38 1.65 5.30 -35.69
CA GLU A 38 0.66 4.51 -36.42
C GLU A 38 0.62 3.05 -35.92
N GLY A 39 -0.59 2.48 -35.86
CA GLY A 39 -0.82 1.09 -35.45
C GLY A 39 -0.87 0.85 -33.94
N LEU A 40 -0.69 1.89 -33.12
CA LEU A 40 -0.70 1.78 -31.66
C LEU A 40 -1.95 2.33 -30.99
N ALA A 41 -2.88 2.91 -31.75
CA ALA A 41 -4.13 3.42 -31.20
C ALA A 41 -4.93 2.29 -30.53
N LEU A 42 -5.51 2.58 -29.37
CA LEU A 42 -6.39 1.67 -28.63
C LEU A 42 -7.83 2.20 -28.67
N GLU A 43 -8.82 1.32 -28.54
CA GLU A 43 -10.22 1.70 -28.73
C GLU A 43 -10.91 2.03 -27.40
N ASN A 44 -10.69 1.22 -26.35
CA ASN A 44 -11.51 1.29 -25.13
C ASN A 44 -10.80 1.83 -23.88
N THR A 45 -9.48 1.98 -23.88
CA THR A 45 -8.72 2.41 -22.68
C THR A 45 -9.18 3.74 -22.07
N VAL A 46 -9.63 4.69 -22.90
CA VAL A 46 -10.20 5.97 -22.41
C VAL A 46 -11.60 5.79 -21.83
N ASN A 47 -12.39 4.86 -22.36
CA ASN A 47 -13.70 4.52 -21.80
C ASN A 47 -13.53 3.79 -20.46
N ASP A 48 -12.59 2.85 -20.39
CA ASP A 48 -12.22 2.13 -19.17
C ASP A 48 -11.79 3.10 -18.06
N ALA A 49 -10.88 4.03 -18.38
CA ALA A 49 -10.47 5.07 -17.44
C ALA A 49 -11.66 5.91 -16.95
N LYS A 50 -12.60 6.27 -17.82
CA LYS A 50 -13.81 7.02 -17.41
C LYS A 50 -14.74 6.18 -16.53
N LEU A 51 -14.92 4.90 -16.85
CA LEU A 51 -15.73 3.97 -16.06
C LEU A 51 -15.16 3.80 -14.65
N ILE A 52 -13.85 3.59 -14.54
CA ILE A 52 -13.16 3.44 -13.26
C ILE A 52 -13.17 4.75 -12.48
N ALA A 53 -12.92 5.89 -13.13
CA ALA A 53 -13.00 7.20 -12.49
C ALA A 53 -14.39 7.45 -11.88
N GLY A 54 -15.47 7.22 -12.65
CA GLY A 54 -16.84 7.37 -12.16
C GLY A 54 -17.16 6.41 -11.02
N SER A 55 -16.66 5.17 -11.07
CA SER A 55 -16.86 4.18 -10.02
C SER A 55 -16.15 4.56 -8.72
N LEU A 56 -14.92 5.07 -8.80
CA LEU A 56 -14.15 5.55 -7.66
C LEU A 56 -14.77 6.81 -7.03
N GLN A 57 -15.22 7.76 -7.86
CA GLN A 57 -15.97 8.93 -7.39
C GLN A 57 -17.24 8.50 -6.63
N GLY A 58 -17.96 7.51 -7.15
CA GLY A 58 -19.17 6.97 -6.53
C GLY A 58 -18.97 6.36 -5.14
N ILE A 59 -17.74 5.94 -4.81
CA ILE A 59 -17.37 5.39 -3.50
C ILE A 59 -16.50 6.35 -2.68
N GLY A 60 -16.48 7.64 -3.04
CA GLY A 60 -15.91 8.71 -2.22
C GLY A 60 -14.42 9.01 -2.43
N PHE A 61 -13.84 8.62 -3.56
CA PHE A 61 -12.51 9.11 -3.94
C PHE A 61 -12.58 10.51 -4.54
N ASP A 62 -11.57 11.32 -4.24
CA ASP A 62 -11.20 12.48 -5.04
C ASP A 62 -10.36 12.00 -6.22
N VAL A 63 -10.93 12.12 -7.43
CA VAL A 63 -10.38 11.51 -8.64
C VAL A 63 -9.85 12.57 -9.58
N THR A 64 -8.57 12.48 -9.91
CA THR A 64 -7.95 13.18 -11.04
C THR A 64 -7.94 12.24 -12.25
N LEU A 65 -8.65 12.59 -13.32
CA LEU A 65 -8.70 11.83 -14.57
C LEU A 65 -7.81 12.48 -15.63
N LEU A 66 -6.88 11.70 -16.21
CA LEU A 66 -6.06 12.08 -17.36
C LEU A 66 -6.44 11.21 -18.57
N VAL A 67 -6.58 11.84 -19.73
CA VAL A 67 -6.98 11.19 -20.98
C VAL A 67 -6.09 11.69 -22.09
N ASP A 68 -5.42 10.76 -22.78
CA ASP A 68 -4.50 11.06 -23.89
C ASP A 68 -3.50 12.18 -23.54
N SER A 69 -3.00 12.20 -22.31
CA SER A 69 -2.08 13.24 -21.82
C SER A 69 -0.64 12.96 -22.27
N PRO A 70 0.11 13.99 -22.71
CA PRO A 70 1.52 13.86 -23.06
C PRO A 70 2.39 13.60 -21.81
N LEU A 71 3.62 13.14 -22.03
CA LEU A 71 4.56 12.80 -20.95
C LEU A 71 4.74 13.93 -19.92
N ALA A 72 4.92 15.16 -20.39
CA ALA A 72 5.17 16.31 -19.51
C ALA A 72 3.99 16.58 -18.55
N GLU A 73 2.75 16.44 -19.03
CA GLU A 73 1.57 16.59 -18.20
C GLU A 73 1.41 15.42 -17.22
N LEU A 74 1.63 14.20 -17.70
CA LEU A 74 1.60 13.00 -16.86
C LEU A 74 2.60 13.10 -15.70
N GLN A 75 3.84 13.51 -15.96
CA GLN A 75 4.87 13.70 -14.94
C GLN A 75 4.49 14.80 -13.93
N ALA A 76 3.99 15.94 -14.41
CA ALA A 76 3.54 17.01 -13.53
C ALA A 76 2.40 16.56 -12.61
N LYS A 77 1.45 15.78 -13.15
CA LYS A 77 0.31 15.26 -12.39
C LYS A 77 0.68 14.15 -11.42
N LEU A 78 1.66 13.32 -11.74
CA LEU A 78 2.21 12.36 -10.79
C LEU A 78 2.90 13.05 -9.62
N ALA A 79 3.65 14.13 -9.87
CA ALA A 79 4.26 14.92 -8.80
C ALA A 79 3.20 15.57 -7.89
N GLU A 80 2.16 16.17 -8.48
CA GLU A 80 1.02 16.71 -7.74
C GLU A 80 0.29 15.63 -6.93
N PHE A 81 0.04 14.47 -7.54
CA PHE A 81 -0.62 13.34 -6.90
C PHE A 81 0.22 12.77 -5.76
N SER A 82 1.54 12.66 -5.93
CA SER A 82 2.46 12.21 -4.87
C SER A 82 2.34 13.08 -3.63
N PHE A 83 2.33 14.41 -3.80
CA PHE A 83 2.13 15.37 -2.70
C PHE A 83 0.75 15.21 -2.05
N LYS A 84 -0.31 15.00 -2.83
CA LYS A 84 -1.67 14.72 -2.30
C LYS A 84 -1.81 13.36 -1.63
N SER A 85 -0.95 12.40 -1.98
CA SER A 85 -0.98 11.04 -1.43
C SER A 85 -0.35 10.97 -0.04
N GLU A 86 0.63 11.83 0.25
CA GLU A 86 0.91 12.21 1.64
C GLU A 86 -0.40 12.74 2.22
N THR A 87 -0.77 12.64 3.48
CA THR A 87 -2.13 13.05 3.94
C THR A 87 -3.34 12.26 3.41
N ALA A 88 -3.23 11.36 2.43
CA ALA A 88 -4.31 10.43 2.09
C ALA A 88 -4.22 9.14 2.92
N ASP A 89 -5.35 8.61 3.38
CA ASP A 89 -5.43 7.24 3.91
C ASP A 89 -5.20 6.22 2.79
N LEU A 90 -5.76 6.51 1.61
CA LEU A 90 -5.78 5.64 0.46
C LEU A 90 -5.34 6.40 -0.79
N ALA A 91 -4.33 5.89 -1.47
CA ALA A 91 -3.92 6.36 -2.79
C ALA A 91 -4.05 5.24 -3.82
N LEU A 92 -4.76 5.52 -4.90
CA LEU A 92 -4.97 4.57 -5.99
C LEU A 92 -4.53 5.19 -7.32
N ILE A 93 -3.70 4.48 -8.08
CA ILE A 93 -3.43 4.79 -9.48
C ILE A 93 -4.06 3.70 -10.34
N TYR A 94 -4.86 4.09 -11.34
CA TYR A 94 -5.33 3.20 -12.39
C TYR A 94 -4.80 3.69 -13.72
N PHE A 95 -4.20 2.81 -14.51
CA PHE A 95 -3.72 3.11 -15.86
C PHE A 95 -4.26 2.12 -16.86
N ALA A 96 -4.87 2.62 -17.93
CA ALA A 96 -5.25 1.86 -19.11
C ALA A 96 -4.49 2.39 -20.34
N GLY A 97 -3.72 1.52 -21.00
CA GLY A 97 -2.85 1.92 -22.10
C GLY A 97 -1.77 0.88 -22.45
N HIS A 98 -0.75 1.29 -23.19
CA HIS A 98 0.38 0.42 -23.52
C HIS A 98 1.39 0.37 -22.37
N GLY A 99 1.79 -0.86 -22.03
CA GLY A 99 2.87 -1.14 -21.10
C GLY A 99 3.97 -1.95 -21.79
N ILE A 100 5.23 -1.72 -21.43
CA ILE A 100 6.38 -2.44 -21.98
C ILE A 100 7.41 -2.70 -20.88
N GLU A 101 8.06 -3.86 -20.93
CA GLU A 101 9.25 -4.11 -20.11
C GLU A 101 10.52 -3.81 -20.89
N VAL A 102 11.44 -3.10 -20.25
CA VAL A 102 12.81 -2.95 -20.71
C VAL A 102 13.74 -3.27 -19.55
N GLN A 103 14.56 -4.31 -19.72
CA GLN A 103 15.57 -4.75 -18.73
C GLN A 103 14.97 -5.05 -17.34
N GLY A 104 13.84 -5.76 -17.28
CA GLY A 104 13.20 -6.09 -16.00
C GLY A 104 12.42 -4.94 -15.35
N GLU A 105 12.28 -3.79 -16.00
CA GLU A 105 11.49 -2.66 -15.50
C GLU A 105 10.30 -2.37 -16.41
N ASN A 106 9.14 -2.14 -15.78
CA ASN A 106 7.89 -1.81 -16.46
C ASN A 106 7.79 -0.32 -16.74
N PHE A 107 7.46 0.01 -17.98
CA PHE A 107 7.19 1.37 -18.45
C PHE A 107 5.78 1.47 -19.01
N LEU A 108 5.14 2.58 -18.70
CA LEU A 108 3.81 2.96 -19.14
C LEU A 108 3.96 4.08 -20.16
N VAL A 109 3.41 3.85 -21.36
CA VAL A 109 3.72 4.66 -22.55
C VAL A 109 2.69 5.79 -22.69
N PRO A 110 3.11 7.08 -22.68
CA PRO A 110 2.25 8.21 -23.01
C PRO A 110 1.92 8.29 -24.50
N VAL A 111 0.86 9.01 -24.86
CA VAL A 111 0.40 9.09 -26.26
C VAL A 111 1.36 9.80 -27.22
N ASP A 112 2.24 10.66 -26.71
CA ASP A 112 3.23 11.41 -27.49
C ASP A 112 4.60 10.70 -27.59
N ALA A 113 4.74 9.52 -26.98
CA ALA A 113 5.96 8.75 -27.06
C ALA A 113 6.21 8.23 -28.48
N LYS A 114 7.45 8.40 -28.96
CA LYS A 114 7.95 7.87 -30.23
C LYS A 114 9.02 6.84 -29.92
N VAL A 115 8.59 5.59 -29.81
CA VAL A 115 9.43 4.49 -29.35
C VAL A 115 10.00 3.75 -30.56
N GLY A 116 11.31 3.92 -30.79
CA GLY A 116 12.08 3.14 -31.76
C GLY A 116 13.16 2.27 -31.13
N SER A 117 13.49 2.47 -29.85
CA SER A 117 14.55 1.76 -29.13
C SER A 117 14.27 1.66 -27.63
N ASN A 118 15.00 0.80 -26.92
CA ASN A 118 14.93 0.70 -25.46
C ASN A 118 15.26 2.03 -24.75
N ARG A 119 16.16 2.84 -25.34
CA ARG A 119 16.50 4.17 -24.81
C ARG A 119 15.33 5.15 -24.94
N ASP A 120 14.57 5.04 -26.03
CA ASP A 120 13.39 5.88 -26.23
C ASP A 120 12.29 5.54 -25.23
N VAL A 121 12.09 4.25 -24.93
CA VAL A 121 11.17 3.83 -23.85
C VAL A 121 11.55 4.49 -22.54
N GLN A 122 12.80 4.36 -22.11
CA GLN A 122 13.28 4.92 -20.85
C GLN A 122 13.19 6.45 -20.79
N ALA A 123 13.43 7.14 -21.92
CA ALA A 123 13.43 8.59 -21.97
C ALA A 123 12.01 9.20 -22.13
N GLN A 124 11.08 8.47 -22.75
CA GLN A 124 9.77 8.99 -23.16
C GLN A 124 8.59 8.33 -22.45
N SER A 125 8.83 7.50 -21.45
CA SER A 125 7.79 6.79 -20.68
C SER A 125 7.92 7.04 -19.18
N VAL A 126 6.91 6.62 -18.42
CA VAL A 126 6.94 6.63 -16.95
C VAL A 126 7.08 5.22 -16.45
N SER A 127 7.93 4.97 -15.46
CA SER A 127 8.12 3.61 -14.93
C SER A 127 7.14 3.25 -13.83
N LEU A 128 6.88 1.96 -13.64
CA LEU A 128 6.07 1.47 -12.52
C LEU A 128 6.68 1.86 -11.17
N LYS A 129 8.01 1.96 -11.06
CA LYS A 129 8.67 2.45 -9.84
C LYS A 129 8.25 3.89 -9.53
N GLN A 130 8.10 4.74 -10.55
CA GLN A 130 7.63 6.12 -10.37
C GLN A 130 6.15 6.17 -9.92
N PHE A 131 5.31 5.27 -10.44
CA PHE A 131 3.93 5.13 -9.97
C PHE A 131 3.88 4.66 -8.50
N LEU A 132 4.66 3.63 -8.15
CA LEU A 132 4.76 3.13 -6.78
C LEU A 132 5.27 4.21 -5.82
N ALA A 133 6.28 4.98 -6.21
CA ALA A 133 6.78 6.12 -5.44
C ALA A 133 5.73 7.21 -5.25
N SER A 134 4.81 7.37 -6.21
CA SER A 134 3.73 8.37 -6.15
C SER A 134 2.57 7.96 -5.23
N VAL A 135 2.46 6.69 -4.84
CA VAL A 135 1.50 6.21 -3.82
C VAL A 135 2.17 5.93 -2.48
N ASP A 136 3.51 5.84 -2.41
CA ASP A 136 4.27 5.36 -1.25
C ASP A 136 3.95 6.11 0.06
N ARG A 137 3.55 7.37 -0.03
CA ARG A 137 3.30 8.22 1.14
C ARG A 137 1.89 8.10 1.72
N ALA A 138 0.99 7.32 1.10
CA ALA A 138 -0.33 7.07 1.67
C ALA A 138 -0.25 6.29 2.98
N ARG A 139 -1.18 6.59 3.91
CA ARG A 139 -1.10 6.12 5.30
C ARG A 139 -1.49 4.66 5.48
N LYS A 140 -2.56 4.21 4.83
CA LYS A 140 -3.18 2.89 5.08
C LYS A 140 -3.01 1.95 3.91
N MET A 141 -3.30 2.40 2.70
CA MET A 141 -3.34 1.53 1.52
C MET A 141 -2.84 2.24 0.26
N ARG A 142 -2.08 1.50 -0.53
CA ARG A 142 -1.47 1.96 -1.78
C ARG A 142 -1.84 0.97 -2.86
N ILE A 143 -2.47 1.44 -3.92
CA ILE A 143 -2.98 0.56 -4.97
C ILE A 143 -2.52 1.09 -6.32
N VAL A 144 -1.89 0.24 -7.11
CA VAL A 144 -1.61 0.52 -8.53
C VAL A 144 -2.26 -0.57 -9.37
N ILE A 145 -3.15 -0.19 -10.27
CA ILE A 145 -3.87 -1.10 -11.16
C ILE A 145 -3.46 -0.79 -12.59
N LEU A 146 -2.93 -1.79 -13.27
CA LEU A 146 -2.40 -1.70 -14.63
C LEU A 146 -3.28 -2.52 -15.57
N ASP A 147 -4.12 -1.81 -16.31
CA ASP A 147 -4.92 -2.32 -17.42
C ASP A 147 -4.19 -2.12 -18.74
N ALA A 148 -3.01 -2.73 -18.82
CA ALA A 148 -2.12 -2.61 -19.95
C ALA A 148 -1.79 -3.97 -20.54
N CYS A 149 -1.66 -4.00 -21.87
CA CYS A 149 -1.13 -5.15 -22.58
C CYS A 149 0.27 -5.48 -22.04
N ARG A 150 0.50 -6.76 -21.72
CA ARG A 150 1.83 -7.27 -21.34
C ARG A 150 2.54 -7.89 -22.54
N ASN A 151 2.26 -7.41 -23.75
CA ASN A 151 3.00 -7.76 -24.96
C ASN A 151 3.56 -6.49 -25.55
N ASN A 152 4.82 -6.53 -26.00
CA ASN A 152 5.50 -5.39 -26.61
C ASN A 152 4.78 -4.96 -27.90
N PRO A 153 4.12 -3.79 -27.93
CA PRO A 153 3.38 -3.35 -29.11
C PRO A 153 4.30 -2.80 -30.22
N PHE A 154 5.60 -2.67 -29.95
CA PHE A 154 6.62 -2.17 -30.88
C PHE A 154 7.44 -3.28 -31.57
N GLY A 155 7.15 -4.57 -31.29
CA GLY A 155 7.78 -5.74 -31.89
C GLY A 155 9.16 -6.12 -31.31
N ASP A 156 9.68 -7.28 -31.71
CA ASP A 156 10.97 -7.85 -31.24
C ASP A 156 12.21 -7.04 -31.70
N GLY A 157 12.01 -5.98 -32.48
CA GLY A 157 13.05 -5.21 -33.17
C GLY A 157 13.65 -4.04 -32.39
N LEU A 158 13.41 -3.92 -31.09
CA LEU A 158 14.10 -2.92 -30.26
C LEU A 158 15.58 -3.34 -30.11
N GLU A 159 16.43 -2.85 -31.01
CA GLU A 159 17.85 -3.20 -31.01
C GLU A 159 18.49 -2.87 -29.64
N PRO A 160 19.21 -3.82 -29.01
CA PRO A 160 20.08 -3.50 -27.90
C PRO A 160 21.19 -2.58 -28.42
N VAL A 161 21.23 -1.34 -27.95
CA VAL A 161 22.40 -0.49 -28.22
C VAL A 161 23.61 -1.16 -27.58
N ALA A 162 24.64 -1.43 -28.40
CA ALA A 162 25.88 -2.06 -27.99
C ALA A 162 26.41 -1.44 -26.68
N GLN A 163 26.44 -2.25 -25.61
CA GLN A 163 27.10 -1.87 -24.36
C GLN A 163 28.60 -1.80 -24.60
N ALA A 164 29.22 -0.73 -24.11
CA ALA A 164 30.65 -0.70 -23.91
C ALA A 164 31.03 -1.84 -22.95
N GLU A 165 32.09 -2.56 -23.30
CA GLU A 165 32.59 -3.77 -22.65
C GLU A 165 32.76 -3.60 -21.13
N GLU A 166 31.98 -4.36 -20.35
CA GLU A 166 32.26 -4.67 -18.94
C GLU A 166 32.43 -6.21 -18.84
N PRO A 167 33.43 -6.73 -18.09
CA PRO A 167 33.77 -8.13 -18.12
C PRO A 167 32.74 -9.00 -17.39
N ALA A 168 32.43 -10.13 -18.03
CA ALA A 168 31.46 -11.12 -17.58
C ALA A 168 31.77 -11.66 -16.17
N THR A 169 30.73 -11.66 -15.32
CA THR A 169 30.63 -12.57 -14.18
C THR A 169 29.50 -13.55 -14.48
N ASP A 170 29.80 -14.84 -14.31
CA ASP A 170 28.91 -15.96 -14.63
C ASP A 170 27.70 -15.99 -13.69
N GLU A 171 26.61 -15.34 -14.08
CA GLU A 171 25.26 -15.77 -13.70
C GLU A 171 24.40 -15.90 -14.95
N ALA A 172 24.03 -17.13 -15.26
CA ALA A 172 23.12 -17.47 -16.34
C ALA A 172 21.69 -17.00 -15.99
N THR A 173 21.44 -15.70 -16.09
CA THR A 173 20.09 -15.14 -16.19
C THR A 173 19.53 -15.52 -17.55
N ARG A 174 18.61 -16.49 -17.56
CA ARG A 174 17.72 -16.74 -18.69
C ARG A 174 16.87 -15.50 -18.88
N SER A 175 17.29 -14.59 -19.75
CA SER A 175 16.42 -13.57 -20.31
C SER A 175 15.32 -14.29 -21.08
N SER A 176 14.08 -14.17 -20.60
CA SER A 176 12.91 -14.61 -21.35
C SER A 176 12.81 -13.76 -22.60
N ALA A 177 13.17 -14.33 -23.74
CA ALA A 177 12.81 -13.82 -25.05
C ALA A 177 11.28 -13.89 -25.20
N GLY A 178 10.61 -12.81 -24.83
CA GLY A 178 9.16 -12.64 -24.90
C GLY A 178 8.79 -11.32 -24.23
N GLY A 179 8.84 -10.22 -24.99
CA GLY A 179 8.68 -8.86 -24.48
C GLY A 179 7.29 -8.60 -23.92
N GLY A 180 7.20 -8.46 -22.60
CA GLY A 180 6.00 -8.19 -21.80
C GLY A 180 6.36 -7.62 -20.43
N MET A 181 5.43 -7.05 -19.65
CA MET A 181 5.75 -6.42 -18.34
C MET A 181 6.36 -7.41 -17.32
N ALA A 182 7.36 -7.02 -16.53
CA ALA A 182 7.95 -7.77 -15.42
C ALA A 182 7.02 -7.90 -14.20
N ALA A 183 7.18 -8.96 -13.40
CA ALA A 183 6.51 -9.08 -12.11
C ALA A 183 7.06 -8.03 -11.11
N PRO A 184 6.24 -7.17 -10.49
CA PRO A 184 6.71 -6.21 -9.50
C PRO A 184 6.91 -6.85 -8.12
N SER A 185 7.82 -6.26 -7.34
CA SER A 185 8.05 -6.59 -5.93
C SER A 185 7.76 -5.36 -5.06
N PRO A 186 6.50 -5.00 -4.83
CA PRO A 186 6.14 -3.78 -4.10
C PRO A 186 6.31 -3.97 -2.58
N ASP A 187 6.53 -2.85 -1.87
CA ASP A 187 6.65 -2.82 -0.41
C ASP A 187 5.36 -3.24 0.30
N ARG A 188 5.47 -3.56 1.60
CA ARG A 188 4.31 -3.88 2.46
C ARG A 188 3.25 -2.78 2.46
N GLY A 189 1.98 -3.19 2.35
CA GLY A 189 0.83 -2.27 2.28
C GLY A 189 0.60 -1.67 0.88
N THR A 190 1.32 -2.18 -0.13
CA THR A 190 1.14 -1.81 -1.53
C THR A 190 0.64 -3.01 -2.33
N LEU A 191 -0.48 -2.80 -3.03
CA LEU A 191 -1.07 -3.77 -3.94
C LEU A 191 -0.84 -3.32 -5.38
N VAL A 192 -0.31 -4.21 -6.20
CA VAL A 192 -0.23 -4.01 -7.66
C VAL A 192 -1.10 -5.04 -8.35
N ALA A 193 -2.09 -4.61 -9.12
CA ALA A 193 -2.96 -5.48 -9.89
C ALA A 193 -2.71 -5.29 -11.39
N PHE A 194 -2.63 -6.38 -12.14
CA PHE A 194 -2.54 -6.39 -13.59
C PHE A 194 -3.80 -7.01 -14.17
N ALA A 195 -4.28 -6.45 -15.28
CA ALA A 195 -5.39 -7.02 -16.04
C ALA A 195 -5.05 -8.38 -16.67
N ALA A 196 -3.77 -8.71 -16.85
CA ALA A 196 -3.31 -9.99 -17.39
C ALA A 196 -2.03 -10.49 -16.71
N ARG A 197 -1.87 -11.82 -16.65
CA ARG A 197 -0.64 -12.50 -16.24
C ARG A 197 0.50 -12.29 -17.23
N ASP A 198 1.69 -12.75 -16.87
CA ASP A 198 2.89 -12.56 -17.68
C ASP A 198 2.79 -13.20 -19.07
N GLY A 199 3.24 -12.47 -20.09
CA GLY A 199 3.15 -12.87 -21.50
C GLY A 199 1.73 -13.04 -22.06
N ALA A 200 0.70 -12.54 -21.36
CA ALA A 200 -0.70 -12.58 -21.82
C ALA A 200 -1.20 -11.19 -22.24
N VAL A 201 -2.06 -11.18 -23.26
CA VAL A 201 -2.69 -9.95 -23.78
C VAL A 201 -3.90 -9.59 -22.93
N ALA A 202 -4.00 -8.33 -22.51
CA ALA A 202 -5.23 -7.79 -21.95
C ALA A 202 -6.21 -7.54 -23.09
N PHE A 203 -7.41 -8.11 -23.01
CA PHE A 203 -8.40 -7.97 -24.07
C PHE A 203 -9.14 -6.65 -23.90
N ASP A 204 -9.07 -5.77 -24.90
CA ASP A 204 -9.73 -4.44 -24.87
C ASP A 204 -11.27 -4.57 -24.97
N GLY A 205 -11.79 -5.75 -25.37
CA GLY A 205 -13.22 -5.97 -25.54
C GLY A 205 -13.74 -5.68 -26.96
N ASN A 206 -14.90 -6.24 -27.29
CA ASN A 206 -15.67 -5.86 -28.50
C ASN A 206 -16.85 -4.90 -28.16
N GLY A 207 -16.95 -4.50 -26.89
CA GLY A 207 -17.97 -3.60 -26.35
C GLY A 207 -17.39 -2.20 -26.05
N GLY A 208 -18.08 -1.41 -25.23
CA GLY A 208 -17.63 -0.06 -24.89
C GLY A 208 -16.50 0.02 -23.85
N ASN A 209 -16.25 -1.06 -23.10
CA ASN A 209 -15.20 -1.17 -22.06
C ASN A 209 -14.59 -2.58 -22.09
N SER A 210 -13.38 -2.73 -21.57
CA SER A 210 -12.72 -4.04 -21.43
C SER A 210 -13.39 -4.93 -20.37
N PRO A 211 -13.26 -6.27 -20.48
CA PRO A 211 -13.76 -7.20 -19.46
C PRO A 211 -13.17 -6.93 -18.07
N PHE A 212 -11.88 -6.56 -18.01
CA PHE A 212 -11.22 -6.26 -16.74
C PHE A 212 -11.76 -4.97 -16.11
N ALA A 213 -11.82 -3.86 -16.85
CA ALA A 213 -12.38 -2.61 -16.33
C ALA A 213 -13.85 -2.77 -15.91
N THR A 214 -14.63 -3.54 -16.67
CA THR A 214 -16.03 -3.83 -16.36
C THR A 214 -16.18 -4.63 -15.07
N ALA A 215 -15.44 -5.74 -14.92
CA ALA A 215 -15.47 -6.56 -13.72
C ALA A 215 -14.94 -5.79 -12.49
N LEU A 216 -13.88 -5.02 -12.65
CA LEU A 216 -13.30 -4.20 -11.59
C LEU A 216 -14.29 -3.13 -11.12
N ALA A 217 -14.88 -2.38 -12.05
CA ALA A 217 -15.88 -1.36 -11.74
C ALA A 217 -17.07 -1.93 -10.98
N ASP A 218 -17.59 -3.10 -11.39
CA ASP A 218 -18.70 -3.78 -10.71
C ASP A 218 -18.36 -4.12 -9.26
N ARG A 219 -17.19 -4.76 -9.04
CA ARG A 219 -16.78 -5.23 -7.71
C ARG A 219 -16.32 -4.12 -6.77
N MET A 220 -15.65 -3.08 -7.26
CA MET A 220 -15.20 -1.98 -6.42
C MET A 220 -16.35 -1.19 -5.79
N LYS A 221 -17.52 -1.18 -6.42
CA LYS A 221 -18.73 -0.51 -5.89
C LYS A 221 -19.44 -1.34 -4.82
N GLN A 222 -19.10 -2.62 -4.66
CA GLN A 222 -19.80 -3.52 -3.74
C GLN A 222 -19.40 -3.19 -2.29
N PRO A 223 -20.33 -2.72 -1.45
CA PRO A 223 -20.04 -2.46 -0.04
C PRO A 223 -19.68 -3.76 0.69
N GLY A 224 -18.75 -3.65 1.62
CA GLY A 224 -18.28 -4.71 2.51
C GLY A 224 -17.53 -5.82 1.80
N LEU A 225 -17.18 -5.68 0.51
CA LEU A 225 -16.36 -6.66 -0.20
C LEU A 225 -14.88 -6.48 0.13
N GLU A 226 -14.29 -7.47 0.80
CA GLU A 226 -12.86 -7.44 1.17
C GLU A 226 -12.00 -7.45 -0.10
N ILE A 227 -10.96 -6.62 -0.14
CA ILE A 227 -10.19 -6.33 -1.35
C ILE A 227 -9.52 -7.55 -1.98
N SER A 228 -8.99 -8.49 -1.20
CA SER A 228 -8.40 -9.72 -1.76
C SER A 228 -9.47 -10.60 -2.40
N LEU A 229 -10.65 -10.71 -1.76
CA LEU A 229 -11.81 -11.39 -2.33
C LEU A 229 -12.35 -10.65 -3.57
N MET A 230 -12.33 -9.32 -3.56
CA MET A 230 -12.70 -8.48 -4.70
C MET A 230 -11.86 -8.82 -5.93
N PHE A 231 -10.52 -8.80 -5.82
CA PHE A 231 -9.65 -9.10 -6.95
C PHE A 231 -9.75 -10.56 -7.41
N ARG A 232 -10.01 -11.51 -6.50
CA ARG A 232 -10.32 -12.89 -6.89
C ARG A 232 -11.63 -12.99 -7.67
N GLN A 233 -12.69 -12.30 -7.23
CA GLN A 233 -13.95 -12.25 -7.97
C GLN A 233 -13.77 -11.57 -9.34
N VAL A 234 -12.97 -10.49 -9.43
CA VAL A 234 -12.60 -9.86 -10.70
C VAL A 234 -11.91 -10.85 -11.62
N ARG A 235 -10.89 -11.57 -11.12
CA ARG A 235 -10.19 -12.60 -11.89
C ARG A 235 -11.15 -13.66 -12.42
N ASP A 236 -12.00 -14.21 -11.57
CA ASP A 236 -12.93 -15.27 -11.94
C ASP A 236 -13.97 -14.79 -12.98
N MET A 237 -14.42 -13.54 -12.88
CA MET A 237 -15.29 -12.90 -13.88
C MET A 237 -14.59 -12.74 -15.23
N VAL A 238 -13.35 -12.23 -15.23
CA VAL A 238 -12.57 -12.02 -16.46
C VAL A 238 -12.24 -13.35 -17.12
N LEU A 239 -11.82 -14.36 -16.36
CA LEU A 239 -11.60 -15.72 -16.87
C LEU A 239 -12.86 -16.28 -17.53
N LYS A 240 -14.01 -16.12 -16.88
CA LYS A 240 -15.29 -16.58 -17.41
C LYS A 240 -15.69 -15.86 -18.70
N GLU A 241 -15.57 -14.53 -18.73
CA GLU A 241 -15.98 -13.70 -19.86
C GLU A 241 -15.06 -13.89 -21.07
N THR A 242 -13.77 -14.03 -20.80
CA THR A 242 -12.75 -14.22 -21.84
C THR A 242 -12.51 -15.69 -22.17
N GLY A 243 -13.28 -16.65 -21.64
CA GLY A 243 -13.04 -18.08 -21.91
C GLY A 243 -11.64 -18.56 -21.52
N ASN A 244 -11.08 -18.03 -20.42
CA ASN A 244 -9.73 -18.25 -19.89
C ASN A 244 -8.58 -17.67 -20.72
N PHE A 245 -8.84 -16.79 -21.68
CA PHE A 245 -7.78 -16.11 -22.43
C PHE A 245 -7.02 -15.06 -21.61
N GLN A 246 -7.73 -14.36 -20.72
CA GLN A 246 -7.16 -13.33 -19.87
C GLN A 246 -7.31 -13.72 -18.39
N GLU A 247 -6.20 -13.67 -17.66
CA GLU A 247 -6.16 -13.95 -16.23
C GLU A 247 -5.54 -12.77 -15.48
N PRO A 248 -6.34 -11.97 -14.76
CA PRO A 248 -5.82 -10.93 -13.89
C PRO A 248 -4.94 -11.48 -12.77
N HIS A 249 -3.91 -10.72 -12.38
CA HIS A 249 -2.97 -11.13 -11.34
C HIS A 249 -2.65 -9.98 -10.39
N THR A 250 -2.48 -10.29 -9.09
CA THR A 250 -2.13 -9.30 -8.05
C THR A 250 -0.79 -9.62 -7.42
N TYR A 251 -0.04 -8.59 -7.06
CA TYR A 251 1.27 -8.65 -6.42
C TYR A 251 1.30 -7.73 -5.20
N GLY A 252 2.19 -8.04 -4.26
CA GLY A 252 2.37 -7.29 -3.03
C GLY A 252 1.66 -7.90 -1.84
N SER A 253 1.97 -7.35 -0.67
CA SER A 253 1.39 -7.81 0.60
C SER A 253 0.31 -6.85 1.06
N LEU A 254 -0.91 -7.36 1.11
CA LEU A 254 -2.02 -6.69 1.77
C LEU A 254 -1.76 -6.65 3.29
N PRO A 255 -2.27 -5.63 3.99
CA PRO A 255 -2.21 -5.61 5.45
C PRO A 255 -2.91 -6.84 6.03
N GLY A 256 -2.57 -7.17 7.28
CA GLY A 256 -3.27 -8.23 8.00
C GLY A 256 -4.73 -7.90 8.31
N GLU A 257 -5.11 -6.63 8.27
CA GLU A 257 -6.49 -6.18 8.44
C GLU A 257 -7.27 -6.33 7.12
N PRO A 258 -8.56 -6.74 7.16
CA PRO A 258 -9.39 -6.75 5.97
C PRO A 258 -9.62 -5.31 5.52
N PHE A 259 -9.56 -5.08 4.20
CA PHE A 259 -9.75 -3.75 3.64
C PHE A 259 -10.93 -3.72 2.67
N PHE A 260 -11.75 -2.68 2.76
CA PHE A 260 -12.99 -2.54 1.99
C PHE A 260 -12.97 -1.24 1.19
N LEU A 261 -12.94 -1.34 -0.16
CA LEU A 261 -12.87 -0.17 -1.03
C LEU A 261 -14.13 0.72 -0.93
N ALA A 262 -15.32 0.14 -0.95
CA ALA A 262 -16.59 0.87 -0.82
C ALA A 262 -17.08 1.07 0.63
N GLY A 263 -16.27 0.71 1.64
CA GLY A 263 -16.69 0.67 3.05
C GLY A 263 -17.69 -0.44 3.37
N THR A 264 -18.03 -0.64 4.64
CA THR A 264 -19.13 -1.53 5.09
C THR A 264 -20.39 -0.67 5.29
N ASP A 265 -21.54 -1.09 4.78
CA ASP A 265 -22.75 -0.25 4.67
C ASP A 265 -23.05 0.63 5.91
N GLY A 266 -23.11 1.95 5.72
CA GLY A 266 -23.90 2.84 6.58
C GLY A 266 -23.35 3.16 7.97
N ALA A 267 -22.04 3.26 8.17
CA ALA A 267 -21.48 4.14 9.19
C ALA A 267 -20.04 4.44 8.79
N GLY A 268 -19.70 5.72 8.65
CA GLY A 268 -18.32 6.19 8.56
C GLY A 268 -17.55 5.98 9.86
N THR A 269 -17.65 4.79 10.45
CA THR A 269 -16.89 4.41 11.62
C THR A 269 -15.50 4.06 11.12
N GLN A 270 -14.59 5.04 11.21
CA GLN A 270 -13.17 4.77 11.22
C GLN A 270 -12.93 3.70 12.29
N ILE A 271 -12.70 2.47 11.84
CA ILE A 271 -12.30 1.38 12.73
C ILE A 271 -10.97 1.82 13.34
N ALA A 272 -10.97 2.06 14.65
CA ALA A 272 -9.74 2.25 15.39
C ALA A 272 -8.92 0.96 15.23
N ALA A 273 -7.74 1.10 14.64
CA ALA A 273 -6.84 0.06 14.17
C ALA A 273 -6.21 -0.80 15.28
N GLU A 274 -6.95 -1.18 16.33
CA GLU A 274 -6.37 -1.81 17.52
C GLU A 274 -6.79 -3.27 17.74
N ASP A 275 -7.64 -3.87 16.91
CA ASP A 275 -7.80 -5.33 16.92
C ASP A 275 -8.09 -5.90 15.52
N VAL A 276 -7.05 -6.42 14.87
CA VAL A 276 -7.15 -7.12 13.58
C VAL A 276 -8.22 -8.21 13.62
N GLN A 277 -8.34 -8.93 14.75
CA GLN A 277 -9.36 -9.97 14.95
C GLN A 277 -10.80 -9.43 14.96
N LEU A 278 -11.01 -8.21 15.47
CA LEU A 278 -12.30 -7.54 15.43
C LEU A 278 -12.68 -7.17 14.00
N ALA A 279 -11.73 -6.65 13.22
CA ALA A 279 -11.98 -6.25 11.83
C ALA A 279 -12.41 -7.45 10.95
N TRP A 280 -11.84 -8.64 11.15
CA TRP A 280 -12.25 -9.84 10.41
C TRP A 280 -13.64 -10.36 10.81
N ALA A 281 -14.11 -10.10 12.03
CA ALA A 281 -15.47 -10.48 12.43
C ALA A 281 -16.57 -9.67 11.70
N GLU A 282 -16.23 -8.50 11.15
CA GLU A 282 -17.16 -7.68 10.36
C GLU A 282 -17.42 -8.27 8.96
N VAL A 283 -16.62 -9.23 8.51
CA VAL A 283 -16.80 -9.85 7.20
C VAL A 283 -18.17 -10.57 7.14
N PRO A 284 -19.02 -10.29 6.13
CA PRO A 284 -20.34 -10.89 6.02
C PRO A 284 -20.30 -12.43 5.95
N PRO A 285 -21.30 -13.16 6.53
CA PRO A 285 -21.33 -14.62 6.52
C PRO A 285 -21.24 -15.26 5.12
N GLY A 286 -21.81 -14.59 4.11
CA GLY A 286 -21.72 -15.06 2.72
C GLY A 286 -20.29 -15.08 2.16
N GLN A 287 -19.40 -14.21 2.65
CA GLN A 287 -17.99 -14.21 2.28
C GLN A 287 -17.21 -15.29 3.06
N GLU A 288 -17.59 -15.62 4.29
CA GLU A 288 -17.00 -16.74 5.04
C GLU A 288 -17.08 -18.06 4.24
N GLU A 289 -18.25 -18.36 3.65
CA GLU A 289 -18.41 -19.54 2.78
C GLU A 289 -17.57 -19.47 1.50
N GLN A 290 -17.30 -18.27 0.97
CA GLN A 290 -16.37 -18.10 -0.15
C GLN A 290 -14.93 -18.37 0.28
N PHE A 291 -14.51 -17.84 1.43
CA PHE A 291 -13.20 -18.12 2.00
C PHE A 291 -13.03 -19.60 2.30
N LYS A 292 -14.04 -20.31 2.81
CA LYS A 292 -13.99 -21.77 3.02
C LYS A 292 -13.68 -22.51 1.74
N ARG A 293 -14.43 -22.24 0.67
CA ARG A 293 -14.21 -22.86 -0.65
C ARG A 293 -12.80 -22.57 -1.19
N LEU A 294 -12.39 -21.30 -1.18
CA LEU A 294 -11.06 -20.90 -1.64
C LEU A 294 -9.94 -21.55 -0.80
N ALA A 295 -10.11 -21.62 0.52
CA ALA A 295 -9.16 -22.29 1.40
C ALA A 295 -9.09 -23.81 1.12
N ASP A 296 -10.20 -24.46 0.79
CA ASP A 296 -10.21 -25.87 0.38
C ASP A 296 -9.45 -26.08 -0.94
N ASP A 297 -9.50 -25.09 -1.84
CA ASP A 297 -8.70 -25.05 -3.08
C ASP A 297 -7.22 -24.68 -2.87
N GLY A 298 -6.80 -24.41 -1.63
CA GLY A 298 -5.40 -24.11 -1.28
C GLY A 298 -5.06 -22.63 -1.17
N ASP A 299 -6.03 -21.71 -1.28
CA ASP A 299 -5.79 -20.27 -1.13
C ASP A 299 -5.44 -19.94 0.33
N THR A 300 -4.15 -19.63 0.54
CA THR A 300 -3.56 -19.42 1.87
C THR A 300 -4.06 -18.14 2.53
N ARG A 301 -4.39 -17.09 1.75
CA ARG A 301 -4.97 -15.86 2.28
C ARG A 301 -6.37 -16.10 2.87
N SER A 302 -7.16 -16.96 2.24
CA SER A 302 -8.48 -17.37 2.74
C SER A 302 -8.34 -18.21 4.00
N MET A 303 -7.34 -19.10 4.06
CA MET A 303 -7.02 -19.83 5.30
C MET A 303 -6.66 -18.88 6.45
N ILE A 304 -5.83 -17.85 6.20
CA ILE A 304 -5.48 -16.83 7.19
C ILE A 304 -6.71 -16.03 7.62
N ALA A 305 -7.54 -15.61 6.66
CA ALA A 305 -8.79 -14.89 6.93
C ALA A 305 -9.72 -15.70 7.84
N LEU A 306 -9.95 -16.99 7.54
CA LEU A 306 -10.72 -17.92 8.37
C LEU A 306 -10.10 -18.09 9.76
N GLY A 307 -8.78 -18.25 9.82
CA GLY A 307 -8.03 -18.30 11.07
C GLY A 307 -8.34 -17.11 11.97
N ARG A 308 -8.25 -15.89 11.43
CA ARG A 308 -8.54 -14.66 12.19
C ARG A 308 -10.00 -14.50 12.57
N MET A 309 -10.92 -14.79 11.65
CA MET A 309 -12.37 -14.76 11.90
C MET A 309 -12.75 -15.67 13.08
N TRP A 310 -12.25 -16.90 13.07
CA TRP A 310 -12.62 -17.91 14.07
C TRP A 310 -11.83 -17.79 15.38
N LEU A 311 -10.78 -16.95 15.45
CA LEU A 311 -10.03 -16.67 16.68
C LEU A 311 -10.57 -15.49 17.48
N ASN A 312 -11.59 -14.78 16.99
CA ASN A 312 -12.17 -13.67 17.74
C ASN A 312 -13.13 -14.18 18.84
N PRO A 313 -12.77 -14.08 20.14
CA PRO A 313 -13.62 -14.56 21.23
C PRO A 313 -14.90 -13.72 21.41
N GLN A 314 -14.97 -12.52 20.83
CA GLN A 314 -16.14 -11.66 20.90
C GLN A 314 -17.23 -12.10 19.93
N ASP A 315 -16.87 -12.77 18.82
CA ASP A 315 -17.83 -13.42 17.92
C ASP A 315 -18.14 -14.84 18.40
N GLN A 316 -18.98 -14.95 19.42
CA GLN A 316 -19.36 -16.25 20.00
C GLN A 316 -19.97 -17.23 18.98
N LYS A 317 -20.48 -16.75 17.85
CA LYS A 317 -21.09 -17.62 16.83
C LYS A 317 -20.05 -18.28 15.95
N ARG A 318 -19.00 -17.53 15.58
CA ARG A 318 -17.93 -18.02 14.69
C ARG A 318 -16.69 -18.48 15.45
N TYR A 319 -16.59 -18.18 16.75
CA TYR A 319 -15.43 -18.53 17.55
C TYR A 319 -15.18 -20.05 17.55
N ASN A 320 -14.08 -20.44 16.90
CA ASN A 320 -13.63 -21.82 16.79
C ASN A 320 -12.10 -21.86 16.66
N PRO A 321 -11.38 -21.77 17.80
CA PRO A 321 -9.92 -21.76 17.81
C PRO A 321 -9.27 -22.99 17.16
N GLN A 322 -9.90 -24.17 17.29
CA GLN A 322 -9.35 -25.40 16.71
C GLN A 322 -9.41 -25.40 15.19
N ALA A 323 -10.55 -25.00 14.62
CA ALA A 323 -10.66 -24.83 13.17
C ALA A 323 -9.71 -23.74 12.65
N ALA A 324 -9.54 -22.66 13.42
CA ALA A 324 -8.60 -21.60 13.09
C ALA A 324 -7.16 -22.07 13.05
N ILE A 325 -6.71 -22.78 14.08
CA ILE A 325 -5.38 -23.40 14.14
C ILE A 325 -5.17 -24.31 12.93
N GLY A 326 -6.16 -25.15 12.59
CA GLY A 326 -6.06 -26.03 11.43
C GLY A 326 -5.84 -25.28 10.11
N GLN A 327 -6.54 -24.17 9.87
CA GLN A 327 -6.32 -23.37 8.66
C GLN A 327 -4.96 -22.64 8.68
N LEU A 328 -4.56 -22.10 9.84
CA LEU A 328 -3.26 -21.44 9.98
C LEU A 328 -2.09 -22.41 9.84
N GLU A 329 -2.22 -23.65 10.31
CA GLU A 329 -1.23 -24.70 10.09
C GLU A 329 -1.11 -25.07 8.61
N ARG A 330 -2.23 -25.18 7.88
CA ARG A 330 -2.21 -25.41 6.43
C ARG A 330 -1.50 -24.27 5.70
N ALA A 331 -1.83 -23.02 6.00
CA ALA A 331 -1.19 -21.85 5.37
C ALA A 331 0.29 -21.71 5.75
N ALA A 332 0.66 -21.97 7.00
CA ALA A 332 2.06 -21.96 7.45
C ALA A 332 2.89 -23.07 6.77
N ASN A 333 2.31 -24.26 6.60
CA ASN A 333 2.95 -25.36 5.87
C ASN A 333 3.08 -25.07 4.36
N ALA A 334 2.21 -24.23 3.81
CA ALA A 334 2.33 -23.71 2.44
C ALA A 334 3.38 -22.59 2.31
N GLY A 335 4.04 -22.20 3.40
CA GLY A 335 5.12 -21.22 3.41
C GLY A 335 4.71 -19.80 3.79
N GLU A 336 3.42 -19.54 4.10
CA GLU A 336 2.98 -18.17 4.37
C GLU A 336 3.53 -17.62 5.69
N PRO A 337 4.31 -16.52 5.65
CA PRO A 337 4.92 -15.96 6.85
C PRO A 337 3.89 -15.34 7.80
N GLU A 338 2.78 -14.83 7.27
CA GLU A 338 1.68 -14.30 8.09
C GLU A 338 1.01 -15.41 8.91
N ALA A 339 0.77 -16.57 8.30
CA ALA A 339 0.21 -17.72 9.01
C ALA A 339 1.17 -18.27 10.06
N MET A 340 2.48 -18.32 9.74
CA MET A 340 3.51 -18.69 10.71
C MET A 340 3.50 -17.76 11.93
N PHE A 341 3.44 -16.45 11.71
CA PHE A 341 3.37 -15.45 12.77
C PHE A 341 2.10 -15.61 13.64
N GLU A 342 0.93 -15.75 13.03
CA GLU A 342 -0.32 -15.92 13.79
C GLU A 342 -0.34 -17.23 14.59
N LEU A 343 0.15 -18.32 13.99
CA LEU A 343 0.29 -19.61 14.69
C LEU A 343 1.30 -19.51 15.84
N ALA A 344 2.41 -18.79 15.66
CA ALA A 344 3.38 -18.54 16.72
C ALA A 344 2.73 -17.83 17.92
N ARG A 345 1.95 -16.78 17.65
CA ARG A 345 1.22 -16.02 18.68
C ARG A 345 0.19 -16.87 19.41
N ILE A 346 -0.50 -17.77 18.70
CA ILE A 346 -1.45 -18.72 19.30
C ILE A 346 -0.73 -19.66 20.28
N LEU A 347 0.41 -20.22 19.87
CA LEU A 347 1.20 -21.14 20.69
C LEU A 347 1.88 -20.42 21.87
N GLU A 348 2.29 -19.17 21.68
CA GLU A 348 2.82 -18.31 22.76
C GLU A 348 1.77 -18.06 23.85
N LEU A 349 0.56 -17.72 23.44
CA LEU A 349 -0.53 -17.34 24.35
C LEU A 349 -1.34 -18.55 24.85
N GLY A 350 -1.29 -19.69 24.17
CA GLY A 350 -2.13 -20.86 24.45
C GLY A 350 -3.59 -20.65 24.04
N LEU A 351 -3.84 -19.97 22.92
CA LEU A 351 -5.19 -19.65 22.47
C LEU A 351 -5.86 -20.86 21.80
N GLY A 352 -6.67 -21.60 22.55
CA GLY A 352 -7.33 -22.79 22.05
C GLY A 352 -6.42 -24.02 21.90
N THR A 353 -5.18 -23.93 22.39
CA THR A 353 -4.18 -25.00 22.45
C THR A 353 -3.30 -24.81 23.69
N GLU A 354 -2.52 -25.83 24.06
CA GLU A 354 -1.47 -25.66 25.07
C GLU A 354 -0.37 -24.70 24.60
N LYS A 355 0.29 -24.05 25.56
CA LYS A 355 1.42 -23.15 25.26
C LYS A 355 2.62 -23.95 24.79
N ASP A 356 3.21 -23.51 23.67
CA ASP A 356 4.46 -24.06 23.14
C ASP A 356 5.36 -22.93 22.65
N THR A 357 6.15 -22.40 23.58
CA THR A 357 7.05 -21.27 23.34
C THR A 357 8.21 -21.62 22.43
N ALA A 358 8.64 -22.89 22.39
CA ALA A 358 9.74 -23.33 21.55
C ALA A 358 9.30 -23.34 20.08
N ARG A 359 8.15 -23.97 19.79
CA ARG A 359 7.55 -23.96 18.44
C ARG A 359 7.15 -22.55 18.02
N ALA A 360 6.63 -21.72 18.93
CA ALA A 360 6.34 -20.32 18.64
C ALA A 360 7.60 -19.56 18.17
N LEU A 361 8.72 -19.71 18.88
CA LEU A 361 9.97 -19.06 18.52
C LEU A 361 10.50 -19.51 17.15
N GLU A 362 10.40 -20.80 16.82
CA GLU A 362 10.77 -21.31 15.49
C GLU A 362 9.92 -20.70 14.37
N LEU A 363 8.61 -20.60 14.57
CA LEU A 363 7.70 -20.00 13.61
C LEU A 363 7.94 -18.48 13.46
N TYR A 364 8.19 -17.77 14.55
CA TYR A 364 8.59 -16.36 14.50
C TYR A 364 9.88 -16.17 13.68
N LYS A 365 10.90 -17.02 13.87
CA LYS A 365 12.13 -16.98 13.07
C LYS A 365 11.86 -17.23 11.59
N LYS A 366 11.09 -18.26 11.24
CA LYS A 366 10.73 -18.56 9.84
C LYS A 366 9.97 -17.42 9.17
N ALA A 367 9.05 -16.78 9.87
CA ALA A 367 8.35 -15.61 9.35
C ALA A 367 9.30 -14.42 9.16
N ALA A 368 10.20 -14.18 10.12
CA ALA A 368 11.20 -13.12 10.07
C ALA A 368 12.26 -13.34 8.96
N ASP A 369 12.62 -14.58 8.64
CA ASP A 369 13.52 -14.91 7.53
C ASP A 369 12.92 -14.52 6.17
N GLN A 370 11.59 -14.47 6.08
CA GLN A 370 10.83 -13.95 4.94
C GLN A 370 10.53 -12.44 5.05
N ASN A 371 11.24 -11.72 5.93
CA ASN A 371 11.07 -10.29 6.20
C ASN A 371 9.64 -9.88 6.66
N PHE A 372 8.94 -10.77 7.37
CA PHE A 372 7.65 -10.45 7.97
C PHE A 372 7.83 -9.46 9.13
N GLY A 373 7.46 -8.19 8.91
CA GLY A 373 7.71 -7.06 9.82
C GLY A 373 7.30 -7.29 11.28
N ASP A 374 6.13 -7.88 11.53
CA ASP A 374 5.65 -8.12 12.90
C ASP A 374 6.49 -9.18 13.63
N ALA A 375 6.94 -10.22 12.90
CA ALA A 375 7.83 -11.24 13.43
C ALA A 375 9.23 -10.66 13.71
N LEU A 376 9.75 -9.84 12.79
CA LEU A 376 11.01 -9.11 12.98
C LEU A 376 10.94 -8.22 14.23
N ASN A 377 9.87 -7.43 14.37
CA ASN A 377 9.67 -6.56 15.53
C ASN A 377 9.58 -7.35 16.84
N ASN A 378 8.84 -8.47 16.87
CA ASN A 378 8.72 -9.32 18.05
C ASN A 378 10.06 -9.97 18.43
N LEU A 379 10.83 -10.48 17.46
CA LEU A 379 12.18 -11.00 17.72
C LEU A 379 13.11 -9.92 18.26
N GLY A 380 13.01 -8.68 17.77
CA GLY A 380 13.71 -7.52 18.34
C GLY A 380 13.43 -7.38 19.84
N PHE A 381 12.16 -7.45 20.25
CA PHE A 381 11.80 -7.43 21.67
C PHE A 381 12.26 -8.66 22.46
N PHE A 382 12.25 -9.84 21.87
CA PHE A 382 12.68 -11.07 22.57
C PHE A 382 14.19 -11.04 22.85
N TYR A 383 15.00 -10.62 21.89
CA TYR A 383 16.43 -10.43 22.09
C TYR A 383 16.75 -9.25 23.03
N ALA A 384 16.01 -8.14 22.96
CA ALA A 384 16.23 -7.01 23.85
C ALA A 384 16.00 -7.35 25.33
N ARG A 385 15.10 -8.30 25.62
CA ARG A 385 14.71 -8.72 26.97
C ARG A 385 15.34 -10.04 27.43
N GLY A 386 15.79 -10.89 26.52
CA GLY A 386 16.22 -12.26 26.83
C GLY A 386 15.05 -13.19 27.16
N ASP A 387 13.95 -13.09 26.41
CA ASP A 387 12.74 -13.90 26.60
C ASP A 387 12.74 -15.17 25.74
N TYR A 388 11.81 -16.10 26.00
CA TYR A 388 11.57 -17.29 25.15
C TYR A 388 12.80 -18.20 24.98
N GLY A 389 13.68 -18.24 25.98
CA GLY A 389 14.91 -19.04 25.95
C GLY A 389 16.04 -18.42 25.12
N LEU A 390 15.89 -17.18 24.65
CA LEU A 390 16.95 -16.41 24.03
C LEU A 390 17.78 -15.67 25.08
N PRO A 391 19.10 -15.51 24.88
CA PRO A 391 19.88 -14.60 25.70
C PRO A 391 19.53 -13.14 25.37
N GLN A 392 19.70 -12.25 26.35
CA GLN A 392 19.61 -10.83 26.09
C GLN A 392 20.77 -10.39 25.17
N ASP A 393 20.44 -9.79 24.03
CA ASP A 393 21.40 -9.35 23.00
C ASP A 393 20.86 -8.10 22.29
N VAL A 394 21.34 -6.93 22.73
CA VAL A 394 20.92 -5.62 22.20
C VAL A 394 21.35 -5.41 20.74
N PRO A 395 22.61 -5.69 20.33
CA PRO A 395 22.99 -5.63 18.92
C PRO A 395 22.08 -6.45 17.99
N THR A 396 21.75 -7.68 18.38
CA THR A 396 20.83 -8.52 17.59
C THR A 396 19.42 -7.91 17.57
N ALA A 397 18.92 -7.39 18.69
CA ALA A 397 17.64 -6.69 18.74
C ALA A 397 17.58 -5.48 17.79
N ILE A 398 18.65 -4.66 17.77
CA ILE A 398 18.77 -3.51 16.87
C ILE A 398 18.70 -3.94 15.41
N SER A 399 19.39 -5.01 15.03
CA SER A 399 19.35 -5.57 13.67
C SER A 399 17.93 -5.97 13.26
N TYR A 400 17.18 -6.61 14.16
CA TYR A 400 15.77 -6.96 13.91
C TYR A 400 14.86 -5.74 13.78
N PHE A 401 15.00 -4.74 14.67
CA PHE A 401 14.23 -3.51 14.58
C PHE A 401 14.54 -2.71 13.31
N GLU A 402 15.81 -2.66 12.89
CA GLU A 402 16.23 -2.03 11.64
C GLU A 402 15.58 -2.72 10.44
N ARG A 403 15.68 -4.05 10.36
CA ARG A 403 15.05 -4.83 9.28
C ARG A 403 13.54 -4.61 9.25
N ALA A 404 12.88 -4.61 10.41
CA ALA A 404 11.45 -4.34 10.52
C ALA A 404 11.10 -2.91 10.07
N ALA A 405 11.90 -1.91 10.46
CA ALA A 405 11.72 -0.53 10.04
C ALA A 405 11.91 -0.35 8.53
N ASN A 406 12.88 -1.06 7.93
CA ASN A 406 13.14 -1.03 6.49
C ASN A 406 11.99 -1.63 5.67
N VAL A 407 11.25 -2.61 6.22
CA VAL A 407 9.98 -3.09 5.62
C VAL A 407 8.75 -2.29 6.07
N ARG A 408 8.97 -1.06 6.55
CA ARG A 408 7.95 -0.08 6.95
C ARG A 408 7.03 -0.54 8.07
N HIS A 409 7.51 -1.40 8.98
CA HIS A 409 6.75 -1.77 10.18
C HIS A 409 6.68 -0.58 11.15
N ARG A 410 5.46 -0.10 11.39
CA ARG A 410 5.14 1.20 12.01
C ARG A 410 5.75 1.33 13.42
N GLU A 411 5.54 0.34 14.26
CA GLU A 411 6.06 0.30 15.62
C GLU A 411 7.58 0.08 15.64
N ALA A 412 8.12 -0.61 14.63
CA ALA A 412 9.55 -0.88 14.59
C ALA A 412 10.35 0.35 14.16
N MET A 413 9.80 1.19 13.28
CA MET A 413 10.35 2.52 12.98
C MET A 413 10.47 3.36 14.24
N TYR A 414 9.42 3.39 15.09
CA TYR A 414 9.49 4.05 16.41
C TYR A 414 10.55 3.43 17.33
N ASN A 415 10.59 2.10 17.44
CA ASN A 415 11.55 1.40 18.30
C ASN A 415 12.99 1.65 17.84
N TYR A 416 13.25 1.58 16.53
CA TYR A 416 14.57 1.84 15.96
C TYR A 416 14.98 3.31 16.13
N ALA A 417 14.05 4.26 15.94
CA ALA A 417 14.29 5.68 16.25
C ALA A 417 14.69 5.88 17.72
N ALA A 418 14.04 5.19 18.65
CA ALA A 418 14.39 5.24 20.06
C ALA A 418 15.80 4.69 20.34
N MET A 419 16.21 3.61 19.67
CA MET A 419 17.57 3.06 19.78
C MET A 419 18.64 4.01 19.22
N ILE A 420 18.37 4.65 18.08
CA ILE A 420 19.25 5.69 17.49
C ILE A 420 19.37 6.86 18.47
N ASN A 421 18.24 7.34 19.00
CA ASN A 421 18.20 8.44 19.96
C ASN A 421 18.95 8.13 21.26
N ALA A 422 18.94 6.87 21.69
CA ALA A 422 19.71 6.39 22.83
C ALA A 422 21.22 6.22 22.54
N GLY A 423 21.68 6.50 21.32
CA GLY A 423 23.07 6.36 20.91
C GLY A 423 23.53 4.91 20.74
N GLN A 424 22.60 3.95 20.64
CA GLN A 424 22.92 2.53 20.54
C GLN A 424 23.24 2.07 19.12
N VAL A 425 22.96 2.92 18.11
CA VAL A 425 23.19 2.63 16.70
C VAL A 425 24.37 3.46 16.20
N PRO A 426 25.56 2.87 15.99
CA PRO A 426 26.73 3.61 15.53
C PRO A 426 26.49 4.29 14.18
N GLY A 427 26.94 5.54 14.06
CA GLY A 427 26.86 6.29 12.79
C GLY A 427 25.51 6.93 12.49
N LYS A 428 24.48 6.72 13.32
CA LYS A 428 23.19 7.42 13.22
C LYS A 428 23.01 8.43 14.36
N GLY A 429 22.31 9.52 14.08
CA GLY A 429 22.09 10.61 15.03
C GLY A 429 20.64 11.09 15.11
N PRO A 430 20.40 12.24 15.76
CA PRO A 430 19.06 12.78 15.97
C PRO A 430 18.24 12.98 14.69
N ALA A 431 18.89 13.36 13.58
CA ALA A 431 18.23 13.52 12.28
C ALA A 431 17.72 12.18 11.72
N ASP A 432 18.51 11.10 11.85
CA ASP A 432 18.10 9.77 11.43
C ASP A 432 16.92 9.27 12.27
N ALA A 433 16.99 9.45 13.60
CA ALA A 433 15.89 9.10 14.49
C ALA A 433 14.60 9.86 14.13
N ALA A 434 14.70 11.16 13.83
CA ALA A 434 13.56 11.96 13.42
C ALA A 434 12.95 11.51 12.09
N ASN A 435 13.74 11.04 11.12
CA ASN A 435 13.22 10.48 9.87
C ASN A 435 12.34 9.24 10.13
N TYR A 436 12.85 8.26 10.89
CA TYR A 436 12.08 7.08 11.25
C TYR A 436 10.84 7.43 12.09
N LEU A 437 10.96 8.41 12.99
CA LEU A 437 9.84 8.85 13.82
C LEU A 437 8.74 9.52 12.98
N TYR A 438 9.12 10.38 12.03
CA TYR A 438 8.21 10.97 11.06
C TYR A 438 7.51 9.89 10.24
N ASP A 439 8.26 8.95 9.67
CA ASP A 439 7.69 7.84 8.89
C ASP A 439 6.72 6.98 9.73
N ALA A 440 7.06 6.72 11.00
CA ALA A 440 6.21 5.97 11.92
C ALA A 440 4.87 6.68 12.20
N ILE A 441 4.89 8.01 12.39
CA ILE A 441 3.69 8.84 12.53
C ILE A 441 2.86 8.80 11.24
N ARG A 442 3.51 8.99 10.09
CA ARG A 442 2.87 8.99 8.77
C ARG A 442 2.27 7.64 8.42
N ALA A 443 2.82 6.54 8.93
CA ALA A 443 2.27 5.21 8.71
C ALA A 443 0.97 4.92 9.50
N GLY A 444 0.47 5.88 10.30
CA GLY A 444 -0.89 5.84 10.83
C GLY A 444 -1.10 4.89 12.02
N SER A 445 -0.05 4.42 12.69
CA SER A 445 -0.21 3.65 13.95
C SER A 445 -0.66 4.57 15.08
N LYS A 446 -1.89 4.36 15.58
CA LYS A 446 -2.43 5.14 16.71
C LYS A 446 -1.54 4.98 17.95
N ARG A 447 -1.00 3.79 18.19
CA ARG A 447 -0.05 3.53 19.26
C ARG A 447 1.21 4.38 19.14
N VAL A 448 1.79 4.48 17.95
CA VAL A 448 2.95 5.35 17.71
C VAL A 448 2.58 6.81 17.93
N PHE A 449 1.44 7.26 17.38
CA PHE A 449 0.94 8.61 17.59
C PHE A 449 0.78 8.94 19.07
N ASP A 450 0.16 8.05 19.86
CA ASP A 450 -0.03 8.20 21.29
C ASP A 450 1.32 8.27 22.02
N LEU A 451 2.28 7.40 21.66
CA LEU A 451 3.62 7.40 22.26
C LEU A 451 4.37 8.71 22.01
N VAL A 452 4.38 9.20 20.77
CA VAL A 452 5.08 10.44 20.42
C VAL A 452 4.41 11.65 21.04
N SER A 453 3.08 11.68 21.06
CA SER A 453 2.31 12.83 21.54
C SER A 453 2.34 12.93 23.07
N GLN A 454 2.23 11.80 23.77
CA GLN A 454 2.09 11.77 25.22
C GLN A 454 3.41 11.64 25.98
N ARG A 455 4.45 11.05 25.35
CA ARG A 455 5.79 10.89 25.95
C ARG A 455 6.91 11.39 25.04
N PRO A 456 6.89 12.69 24.67
CA PRO A 456 7.91 13.26 23.79
C PRO A 456 9.31 13.30 24.43
N ASP A 457 9.38 13.24 25.76
CA ASP A 457 10.61 13.27 26.57
C ASP A 457 11.48 12.02 26.40
N VAL A 458 10.93 10.92 25.85
CA VAL A 458 11.73 9.75 25.42
C VAL A 458 12.79 10.15 24.39
N PHE A 459 12.50 11.18 23.58
CA PHE A 459 13.41 11.70 22.58
C PHE A 459 14.17 12.93 23.08
N SER A 460 15.47 12.95 22.77
CA SER A 460 16.34 14.08 23.11
C SER A 460 15.82 15.38 22.50
N ALA A 461 16.22 16.53 23.06
CA ALA A 461 15.84 17.82 22.51
C ALA A 461 16.28 17.99 21.04
N ASP A 462 17.42 17.42 20.66
CA ASP A 462 17.92 17.47 19.29
C ASP A 462 17.08 16.61 18.34
N THR A 463 16.65 15.42 18.77
CA THR A 463 15.75 14.57 17.97
C THR A 463 14.38 15.23 17.82
N ARG A 464 13.87 15.86 18.87
CA ARG A 464 12.61 16.63 18.83
C ARG A 464 12.68 17.82 17.88
N LYS A 465 13.78 18.58 17.90
CA LYS A 465 14.04 19.66 16.93
C LYS A 465 14.11 19.13 15.50
N ALA A 466 14.81 18.02 15.29
CA ALA A 466 14.89 17.39 13.98
C ALA A 466 13.51 16.93 13.49
N LEU A 467 12.64 16.42 14.37
CA LEU A 467 11.26 16.09 14.00
C LEU A 467 10.43 17.33 13.65
N GLN A 468 10.53 18.42 14.42
CA GLN A 468 9.88 19.69 14.06
C GLN A 468 10.36 20.21 12.70
N ALA A 469 11.66 20.10 12.41
CA ALA A 469 12.22 20.48 11.12
C ALA A 469 11.63 19.63 9.98
N LYS A 470 11.46 18.31 10.20
CA LYS A 470 10.79 17.43 9.24
C LYS A 470 9.32 17.78 9.04
N LEU A 471 8.59 18.05 10.12
CA LEU A 471 7.21 18.51 10.04
C LEU A 471 7.08 19.85 9.29
N ALA A 472 8.06 20.73 9.42
CA ALA A 472 8.11 22.00 8.69
C ALA A 472 8.47 21.82 7.21
N GLU A 473 9.38 20.90 6.89
CA GLU A 473 9.74 20.53 5.51
C GLU A 473 8.52 20.07 4.70
N TYR A 474 7.56 19.42 5.35
CA TYR A 474 6.30 18.94 4.76
C TYR A 474 5.09 19.84 5.07
N ASP A 475 5.31 21.12 5.38
CA ASP A 475 4.27 22.13 5.60
C ASP A 475 3.25 21.82 6.72
N PHE A 476 3.54 20.86 7.61
CA PHE A 476 2.71 20.57 8.79
C PHE A 476 2.97 21.51 9.96
N TYR A 477 4.15 22.15 10.01
CA TYR A 477 4.58 22.98 11.12
C TYR A 477 5.21 24.30 10.66
N ALA A 478 4.65 25.43 11.13
CA ALA A 478 5.16 26.77 10.85
C ALA A 478 5.73 27.48 12.10
N GLY A 479 5.86 26.75 13.21
CA GLY A 479 6.37 27.30 14.47
C GLY A 479 7.90 27.29 14.56
N THR A 480 8.42 27.72 15.71
CA THR A 480 9.86 27.72 15.98
C THR A 480 10.37 26.29 16.20
N ILE A 481 11.55 25.98 15.67
CA ILE A 481 12.24 24.70 15.89
C ILE A 481 13.06 24.79 17.19
N ASP A 482 12.42 24.53 18.31
CA ASP A 482 12.98 24.62 19.67
C ASP A 482 13.03 23.27 20.41
N GLY A 483 12.41 22.25 19.83
CA GLY A 483 12.24 20.92 20.38
C GLY A 483 11.08 20.81 21.35
N ASP A 484 10.37 21.90 21.66
CA ASP A 484 9.22 21.87 22.57
C ASP A 484 7.99 21.31 21.87
N PHE A 485 7.35 20.31 22.49
CA PHE A 485 6.17 19.65 21.92
C PHE A 485 4.89 20.28 22.48
N GLY A 486 4.85 21.61 22.42
CA GLY A 486 3.68 22.41 22.77
C GLY A 486 2.53 22.25 21.75
N GLU A 487 1.48 23.05 21.92
CA GLU A 487 0.24 22.93 21.13
C GLU A 487 0.47 22.95 19.60
N GLY A 488 1.39 23.79 19.13
CA GLY A 488 1.73 23.89 17.71
C GLY A 488 2.33 22.60 17.14
N THR A 489 3.31 22.02 17.84
CA THR A 489 3.93 20.75 17.42
C THR A 489 2.95 19.58 17.56
N GLN A 490 2.13 19.54 18.60
CA GLN A 490 1.08 18.53 18.77
C GLN A 490 0.03 18.60 17.64
N LYS A 491 -0.33 19.82 17.21
CA LYS A 491 -1.18 20.01 16.03
C LYS A 491 -0.49 19.51 14.76
N ALA A 492 0.79 19.81 14.56
CA ALA A 492 1.54 19.31 13.42
C ALA A 492 1.66 17.78 13.40
N ILE A 493 1.89 17.14 14.56
CA ILE A 493 1.92 15.67 14.68
C ILE A 493 0.55 15.07 14.35
N ARG A 494 -0.56 15.69 14.80
CA ARG A 494 -1.93 15.28 14.41
C ARG A 494 -2.17 15.38 12.91
N LEU A 495 -1.78 16.51 12.30
CA LEU A 495 -1.90 16.71 10.86
C LEU A 495 -1.07 15.70 10.07
N ALA A 496 0.19 15.48 10.47
CA ALA A 496 1.06 14.47 9.88
C ALA A 496 0.48 13.06 10.06
N TYR A 497 -0.08 12.73 11.23
CA TYR A 497 -0.79 11.46 11.45
C TYR A 497 -2.03 11.32 10.58
N GLY A 498 -2.69 12.42 10.19
CA GLY A 498 -3.88 12.44 9.36
C GLY A 498 -5.18 12.79 10.08
N ILE A 499 -5.10 13.29 11.32
CA ILE A 499 -6.27 13.82 12.03
C ILE A 499 -6.35 15.33 11.72
N SER A 500 -7.40 15.73 11.01
CA SER A 500 -7.77 17.14 10.88
C SER A 500 -8.16 17.69 12.26
N GLY A 501 -7.48 18.76 12.69
CA GLY A 501 -7.68 19.38 14.00
C GLY A 501 -9.00 20.11 14.16
#